data_AF-A0A7C9VPH5-F1
#
_entry.id   AF-A0A7C9VPH5-F1
#
_cell.length_a   1.000
_cell.length_b   1.000
_cell.length_c   1.000
_cell.angle_alpha   90.00
_cell.angle_beta   90.00
_cell.angle_gamma   90.00
#
_symmetry.space_group_name_H-M   'P 1'
#
loop_
_entity.id
_entity.type
_entity.pdbx_description
1 polymer ?
#
loop_
_entity_poly.entity_id
_entity_poly.type
_entity_poly.pdbx_seq_one_letter_code
_entity_poly.pdbx_strand_id
1 'polypeptide(L)' 'MATIGSFTSTGDGFTGSIKTLNLNVKAKFVRIENPSDKGPHFRI' A
#
# COMPACT_ATOMS: atom_id res chain seq x y z
N MET A 1 -17.12 12.51 4.72
CA MET A 1 -15.97 11.60 4.76
C MET A 1 -15.79 11.05 3.34
N ALA A 2 -14.63 11.25 2.72
CA ALA A 2 -14.36 10.77 1.35
C ALA A 2 -13.35 9.63 1.39
N THR A 3 -13.67 8.52 0.73
CA THR A 3 -12.77 7.37 0.60
C THR A 3 -11.70 7.69 -0.43
N ILE A 4 -10.44 7.81 0.00
CA ILE A 4 -9.29 8.18 -0.83
C ILE A 4 -8.62 6.99 -1.54
N GLY A 5 -9.17 5.79 -1.37
CA GLY A 5 -8.65 4.58 -1.99
C GLY A 5 -9.20 3.30 -1.36
N SER A 6 -9.06 2.19 -2.07
CA SER A 6 -9.40 0.85 -1.59
C SER A 6 -8.21 -0.08 -1.80
N PHE A 7 -7.96 -0.93 -0.82
CA PHE A 7 -6.86 -1.88 -0.80
C PHE A 7 -7.35 -3.27 -0.40
N THR A 8 -6.85 -4.28 -1.09
CA THR A 8 -7.16 -5.68 -0.84
C THR A 8 -5.88 -6.39 -0.38
N SER A 9 -5.98 -7.14 0.72
CA SER A 9 -4.89 -7.98 1.19
C SER A 9 -4.64 -9.11 0.18
N THR A 10 -3.42 -9.20 -0.33
CA THR A 10 -3.00 -10.16 -1.33
C THR A 10 -1.77 -10.85 -0.77
N GLY A 11 -1.89 -12.07 -0.22
CA GLY A 11 -0.78 -12.91 0.27
C GLY A 11 0.39 -12.15 0.92
N ASP A 12 1.38 -11.80 0.11
CA ASP A 12 2.61 -11.10 0.46
C ASP A 12 2.50 -9.56 0.67
N GLY A 13 1.31 -8.97 0.56
CA GLY A 13 1.14 -7.51 0.57
C GLY A 13 -0.29 -6.99 0.42
N PHE A 14 -0.41 -5.71 0.07
CA PHE A 14 -1.69 -5.05 -0.22
C PHE A 14 -1.66 -4.43 -1.61
N THR A 15 -2.71 -4.64 -2.40
CA THR A 15 -2.85 -4.01 -3.72
C THR A 15 -4.09 -3.15 -3.75
N GLY A 16 -4.00 -1.97 -4.35
CA GLY A 16 -5.13 -1.05 -4.37
C GLY A 16 -4.92 0.17 -5.26
N SER A 17 -5.82 1.11 -5.12
CA SER A 17 -5.76 2.38 -5.83
C SER A 17 -5.98 3.53 -4.88
N ILE A 18 -5.19 4.58 -5.05
CA ILE A 18 -5.35 5.87 -4.38
C ILE A 18 -6.06 6.78 -5.37
N LYS A 19 -7.27 7.20 -5.02
CA LYS A 19 -8.09 8.15 -5.78
C LYS A 19 -8.40 9.34 -4.89
N THR A 20 -7.71 10.43 -5.17
CA THR A 20 -7.96 11.75 -4.60
C THR A 20 -8.36 12.70 -5.72
N LEU A 21 -8.73 13.93 -5.37
CA LEU A 21 -9.13 14.95 -6.35
C LEU A 21 -8.06 15.23 -7.42
N ASN A 22 -6.78 15.13 -7.06
CA ASN A 22 -5.65 15.46 -7.94
C ASN A 22 -4.71 14.27 -8.24
N LEU A 23 -4.93 13.11 -7.63
CA LEU A 23 -4.06 11.94 -7.78
C LEU A 23 -4.88 10.67 -7.94
N ASN A 24 -4.65 9.96 -9.03
CA ASN A 24 -5.24 8.66 -9.32
C ASN A 24 -4.12 7.68 -9.71
N VAL A 25 -3.66 6.87 -8.75
CA VAL A 25 -2.56 5.92 -8.96
C VAL A 25 -2.91 4.55 -8.40
N LYS A 26 -2.38 3.50 -9.04
CA LYS A 26 -2.40 2.14 -8.50
C LYS A 26 -1.15 1.95 -7.64
N ALA A 27 -1.32 1.41 -6.44
CA ALA A 27 -0.24 1.20 -5.49
C ALA A 27 -0.24 -0.24 -4.99
N LYS A 28 0.95 -0.80 -4.78
CA LYS A 28 1.15 -2.16 -4.24
C LYS A 28 2.13 -2.09 -3.09
N PHE A 29 1.65 -2.32 -1.89
CA PHE A 29 2.51 -2.50 -0.72
C PHE A 29 3.01 -3.95 -0.68
N VAL A 30 4.32 -4.15 -0.67
CA VAL A 30 4.95 -5.48 -0.59
C VAL A 30 5.71 -5.58 0.72
N ARG A 31 5.60 -6.72 1.42
CA ARG A 31 6.43 -7.00 2.59
C ARG A 31 7.90 -7.06 2.19
N ILE A 32 8.77 -6.57 3.06
CA ILE A 32 10.21 -6.63 2.89
C ILE A 32 10.69 -7.96 3.48
N GLU A 33 11.50 -8.72 2.74
CA GLU A 33 12.01 -10.05 3.17
C GLU A 33 12.91 -10.00 4.41
N ASN A 34 13.50 -8.84 4.71
CA ASN A 34 14.38 -8.66 5.86
C ASN A 34 13.95 -7.39 6.63
N PRO A 35 12.89 -7.47 7.44
CA PRO A 35 12.46 -6.33 8.24
C PRO A 35 13.53 -6.06 9.29
N SER A 36 14.29 -4.98 9.11
CA SER A 36 15.13 -4.45 10.17
C SER A 36 14.25 -4.12 11.38
N ASP A 37 14.70 -4.40 12.60
CA ASP A 37 13.91 -4.29 13.85
C ASP A 37 13.28 -2.89 14.07
N LYS A 38 13.86 -1.86 13.45
CA LYS A 38 13.40 -0.46 13.49
C LYS A 38 12.98 0.11 12.12
N GLY A 39 12.88 -0.74 11.10
CA GLY A 39 12.62 -0.34 9.73
C GLY A 39 11.15 -0.47 9.33
N PRO A 40 10.70 0.20 8.27
CA PRO A 40 9.37 0.01 7.73
C PRO A 40 9.20 -1.44 7.24
N HIS A 41 8.05 -2.05 7.53
CA HIS A 41 7.76 -3.45 7.17
C HIS A 41 7.27 -3.63 5.72
N PHE A 42 6.81 -2.55 5.08
CA PHE A 42 6.26 -2.57 3.73
C PHE A 42 6.92 -1.49 2.87
N ARG A 43 7.14 -1.81 1.60
CA ARG A 43 7.55 -0.88 0.54
C ARG A 43 6.43 -0.72 -0.49
N ILE A 44 6.35 0.45 -1.11
CA ILE A 44 5.37 0.79 -2.15
C ILE A 44 5.96 0.66 -3.55
#